data_AF-A0A6M3JFC4-F1
#
_entry.id   AF-A0A6M3JFC4-F1
#
_cell.length_a   1.000
_cell.length_b   1.000
_cell.length_c   1.000
_cell.angle_alpha   90.00
_cell.angle_beta   90.00
_cell.angle_gamma   90.00
#
_symmetry.space_group_name_H-M   'P 1'
#
loop_
_entity.id
_entity.type
_entity.pdbx_description
1 polymer ?
#
loop_
_entity_poly.entity_id
_entity_poly.type
_entity_poly.pdbx_seq_one_letter_code
_entity_poly.pdbx_strand_id
1 'polypeptide(L)' 'GTEPGKPPTNPEWTLGRMHNMAMRRTAKMFLSHLWHAWREIEGLPIRPSYAQEYLGHESYIGPWEILELQKAAKAG' A
#
# COMPACT_ATOMS: atom_id res chain seq x y z
N GLY A 1 8.77 -17.55 10.41
CA GLY A 1 9.00 -16.45 11.36
C GLY A 1 8.73 -15.14 10.66
N THR A 2 7.57 -14.56 10.87
CA THR A 2 7.22 -13.24 10.34
C THR A 2 6.32 -12.57 11.36
N GLU A 3 6.95 -11.90 12.32
CA GLU A 3 6.24 -10.93 13.16
C GLU A 3 5.83 -9.73 12.30
N PRO A 4 4.63 -9.17 12.48
CA PRO A 4 4.19 -7.98 11.77
C PRO A 4 5.13 -6.81 12.08
N GLY A 5 5.73 -6.24 11.05
CA GLY A 5 6.63 -5.08 11.15
C GLY A 5 8.12 -5.37 11.00
N LYS A 6 8.56 -6.64 11.02
CA LYS A 6 9.96 -6.97 10.72
C LYS A 6 10.14 -7.13 9.20
N PRO A 7 11.02 -6.35 8.54
CA PRO A 7 11.29 -6.56 7.12
C PRO A 7 11.79 -7.99 6.93
N PRO A 8 11.40 -8.70 5.86
CA PRO A 8 11.87 -10.05 5.61
C PRO A 8 13.39 -10.01 5.44
N THR A 9 14.13 -10.45 6.45
CA THR A 9 15.58 -10.59 6.40
C THR A 9 15.89 -11.95 5.75
N ASN A 10 15.56 -12.08 4.47
CA ASN A 10 16.16 -13.15 3.67
C ASN A 10 17.58 -12.68 3.28
N PRO A 11 18.65 -13.36 3.76
CA PRO A 11 20.03 -12.96 3.49
C PRO A 11 20.41 -12.93 2.01
N GLU A 12 19.61 -13.54 1.12
CA GLU A 12 19.82 -13.50 -0.34
C GLU A 12 19.28 -12.23 -1.02
N TRP A 13 18.57 -11.36 -0.30
CA TRP A 13 17.98 -10.17 -0.90
C TRP A 13 19.00 -9.04 -1.04
N THR A 14 19.39 -8.75 -2.28
CA THR A 14 20.24 -7.59 -2.58
C THR A 14 19.50 -6.27 -2.34
N LEU A 15 20.24 -5.21 -2.05
CA LEU A 15 19.67 -3.85 -1.93
C LEU A 15 18.88 -3.45 -3.19
N GLY A 16 19.38 -3.80 -4.37
CA GLY A 16 18.68 -3.56 -5.64
C GLY A 16 17.34 -4.29 -5.73
N ARG A 17 17.26 -5.54 -5.24
CA ARG A 17 15.99 -6.30 -5.15
C ARG A 17 15.01 -5.60 -4.22
N MET A 18 15.46 -5.19 -3.03
CA MET A 18 14.62 -4.48 -2.05
C MET A 18 14.08 -3.16 -2.60
N HIS A 19 14.94 -2.35 -3.22
CA HIS A 19 14.54 -1.10 -3.85
C HIS A 19 13.49 -1.32 -4.95
N ASN A 20 13.72 -2.28 -5.85
CA ASN A 20 12.77 -2.60 -6.92
C ASN A 20 11.43 -3.11 -6.37
N MET A 21 11.43 -3.90 -5.29
CA MET A 21 10.19 -4.33 -4.62
C MET A 21 9.44 -3.15 -4.00
N ALA A 22 10.13 -2.23 -3.33
CA ALA A 22 9.53 -1.03 -2.77
C ALA A 22 8.92 -0.15 -3.87
N MET A 23 9.66 0.13 -4.95
CA MET A 23 9.16 0.92 -6.09
C MET A 23 7.91 0.32 -6.73
N ARG A 24 7.91 -1.01 -6.95
CA ARG A 24 6.74 -1.73 -7.49
C ARG A 24 5.53 -1.64 -6.55
N ARG A 25 5.75 -1.77 -5.24
CA ARG A 25 4.67 -1.67 -4.24
C ARG A 25 4.08 -0.26 -4.23
N THR A 26 4.93 0.77 -4.22
CA THR A 26 4.51 2.18 -4.25
C THR A 26 3.70 2.49 -5.50
N ALA A 27 4.15 2.08 -6.69
CA ALA A 27 3.43 2.32 -7.94
C ALA A 27 2.04 1.66 -7.94
N LYS A 28 1.93 0.41 -7.46
CA LYS A 28 0.64 -0.29 -7.35
C LYS A 28 -0.31 0.39 -6.37
N MET A 29 0.21 0.83 -5.21
CA MET A 29 -0.60 1.55 -4.23
C MET A 29 -1.08 2.88 -4.80
N PHE A 30 -0.17 3.69 -5.37
CA PHE A 30 -0.52 4.98 -5.98
C PHE A 30 -1.63 4.86 -7.02
N LEU A 31 -1.55 3.90 -7.94
CA LEU A 31 -2.59 3.70 -8.97
C LEU A 31 -3.93 3.30 -8.35
N SER A 32 -3.93 2.46 -7.31
CA SER A 32 -5.14 2.10 -6.58
C SER A 32 -5.77 3.30 -5.86
N HIS A 33 -4.93 4.16 -5.27
CA HIS A 33 -5.36 5.38 -4.57
C HIS A 33 -5.89 6.42 -5.53
N LEU A 34 -5.23 6.62 -6.67
CA LEU A 34 -5.66 7.53 -7.72
C LEU A 34 -7.04 7.11 -8.26
N TRP A 35 -7.22 5.83 -8.55
CA TRP A 35 -8.52 5.31 -8.98
C TRP A 35 -9.60 5.55 -7.92
N HIS A 36 -9.30 5.29 -6.65
CA HIS A 36 -10.25 5.50 -5.55
C HIS A 36 -10.68 6.98 -5.45
N ALA A 37 -9.71 7.89 -5.39
CA ALA A 37 -9.99 9.34 -5.30
C ALA A 37 -10.79 9.84 -6.52
N TRP A 38 -10.50 9.33 -7.73
CA TRP A 38 -11.29 9.66 -8.91
C TRP A 38 -12.75 9.19 -8.77
N ARG A 39 -12.97 7.94 -8.33
CA ARG A 39 -14.33 7.42 -8.13
C ARG A 39 -15.13 8.25 -7.13
N GLU A 40 -14.51 8.71 -6.05
CA GLU A 40 -15.14 9.61 -5.08
C GLU A 40 -15.55 10.94 -5.73
N ILE A 41 -14.66 11.55 -6.51
CA ILE A 41 -14.93 12.82 -7.22
C ILE A 41 -16.09 12.68 -8.20
N GLU A 42 -16.19 11.55 -8.90
CA GLU A 42 -17.30 11.29 -9.83
C GLU A 42 -18.59 10.79 -9.15
N GLY A 43 -18.58 10.59 -7.83
CA GLY A 43 -19.73 10.07 -7.08
C GLY A 43 -20.08 8.62 -7.44
N LEU A 44 -19.12 7.86 -7.93
CA LEU A 44 -19.32 6.49 -8.40
C LEU A 44 -18.98 5.47 -7.30
N PRO A 45 -19.62 4.29 -7.28
CA PRO A 45 -19.41 3.31 -6.22
C PRO A 45 -17.96 2.83 -6.18
N ILE A 46 -17.42 2.72 -4.97
CA ILE A 46 -16.10 2.17 -4.70
C ILE A 46 -16.27 0.69 -4.36
N ARG A 47 -15.41 -0.15 -4.94
CA ARG A 47 -15.35 -1.58 -4.62
C ARG A 47 -14.03 -1.90 -3.93
N PRO A 48 -13.95 -3.02 -3.18
CA PRO A 48 -12.70 -3.51 -2.63
C PRO A 48 -11.61 -3.64 -3.71
N SER A 49 -10.36 -3.44 -3.30
CA SER A 49 -9.23 -3.60 -4.22
C SER A 49 -9.12 -5.05 -4.72
N TYR A 50 -8.49 -5.25 -5.88
CA TYR A 50 -8.25 -6.59 -6.42
C TYR A 50 -7.54 -7.51 -5.40
N ALA A 51 -6.64 -6.95 -4.59
CA ALA A 51 -5.93 -7.70 -3.56
C ALA A 51 -6.86 -8.22 -2.46
N GLN A 52 -7.86 -7.44 -2.06
CA GLN A 52 -8.86 -7.86 -1.07
C GLN A 52 -9.83 -8.88 -1.66
N GLU A 53 -10.32 -8.62 -2.87
CA GLU A 53 -11.42 -9.39 -3.47
C GLU A 53 -10.94 -10.75 -4.02
N TYR A 54 -9.77 -10.80 -4.64
CA TYR A 54 -9.29 -12.00 -5.36
C TYR A 54 -8.05 -12.65 -4.75
N LEU A 55 -7.26 -11.93 -3.95
CA LEU A 55 -6.03 -12.46 -3.35
C LEU A 55 -6.14 -12.69 -1.84
N GLY A 56 -7.28 -12.38 -1.22
CA GLY A 56 -7.52 -12.57 0.21
C GLY A 56 -6.63 -11.69 1.12
N HIS A 57 -6.12 -10.57 0.61
CA HIS A 57 -5.34 -9.65 1.43
C HIS A 57 -6.25 -8.86 2.36
N GLU A 58 -6.06 -9.00 3.67
CA GLU A 58 -6.84 -8.27 4.67
C GLU A 58 -6.33 -6.83 4.86
N SER A 59 -5.05 -6.59 4.61
CA SER A 59 -4.44 -5.27 4.77
C SER A 59 -4.81 -4.35 3.61
N TYR A 60 -5.56 -3.28 3.90
CA TYR A 60 -5.84 -2.18 3.00
C TYR A 60 -5.46 -0.88 3.67
N ILE A 61 -4.77 0.00 2.94
CA ILE A 61 -4.47 1.36 3.38
C ILE A 61 -5.17 2.27 2.40
N GLY A 62 -6.13 3.07 2.88
CA GLY A 62 -6.87 4.01 2.04
C GLY A 62 -6.02 5.22 1.60
N PRO A 63 -6.45 5.98 0.57
CA PRO A 63 -5.72 7.15 0.10
C PRO A 63 -5.61 8.23 1.19
N TRP A 64 -6.69 8.41 1.95
CA TRP A 64 -6.79 9.39 3.02
C TRP A 64 -6.07 8.95 4.29
N GLU A 65 -6.10 7.65 4.59
CA GLU A 65 -5.40 7.06 5.74
C GLU A 65 -3.87 7.22 5.65
N ILE A 66 -3.30 7.09 4.45
CA ILE A 66 -1.86 7.27 4.24
C ILE A 66 -1.41 8.70 4.57
N LEU A 67 -2.26 9.69 4.32
CA LEU A 67 -1.95 11.09 4.61
C LEU A 67 -1.93 11.33 6.12
N GLU A 68 -2.85 10.73 6.86
CA GLU A 68 -2.88 10.84 8.33
C GLU A 68 -1.68 10.16 8.97
N LEU A 69 -1.27 8.98 8.48
CA LEU A 69 -0.05 8.31 8.93
C LEU A 69 1.20 9.16 8.68
N GLN A 70 1.28 9.84 7.54
CA GLN A 70 2.39 10.75 7.23
C GLN A 70 2.42 11.98 8.15
N LYS A 71 1.25 12.56 8.47
CA LYS A 71 1.16 13.68 9.40
C LYS A 71 1.61 13.26 10.80
N ALA A 72 1.13 12.11 11.29
CA ALA A 72 1.53 11.56 12.58
C ALA A 72 3.05 11.30 12.67
N ALA A 73 3.64 10.71 11.62
CA ALA A 73 5.07 10.43 11.57
C ALA A 73 5.95 11.69 11.52
N LYS A 74 5.43 12.84 11.10
CA LYS A 74 6.14 14.13 11.12
C LYS A 74 5.95 14.92 12.41
N ALA A 75 5.00 14.53 13.25
CA ALA A 75 4.66 15.21 14.50
C ALA A 75 5.41 14.66 15.72
N GLY A 76 6.05 13.48 15.60
CA GLY A 76 6.93 12.88 16.60
C GLY A 76 8.38 12.87 16.14
#